data_AF-A0A9D6TCP5-F1
#
_entry.id   AF-A0A9D6TCP5-F1
#
_cell.length_a   1.000
_cell.length_b   1.000
_cell.length_c   1.000
_cell.angle_alpha   90.00
_cell.angle_beta   90.00
_cell.angle_gamma   90.00
#
_symmetry.space_group_name_H-M   'P 1'
#
loop_
_entity.id
_entity.type
_entity.pdbx_description
1 polymer ?
#
loop_
_entity_poly.entity_id
_entity_poly.type
_entity_poly.pdbx_seq_one_letter_code
_entity_poly.pdbx_strand_id
1 'polypeptide(L)'
;MAQAAAPTRVVQDSMIGLQMADIAAWSPRVTVVLGQNPSIFAGPGTNTYLIGTGRRPLLLDTGQGVPAYLPLLEKALNSQSARALQGIVLTHGHIDHIGGVTQVQQRFGPVAVSKMLLPERDPAQALTAIGEGATITTEGATLSALWTPGHARDHLCFYLEEEKALFTGDVVLGAGTTVIGDDGDLGDYLDSLRRLLTLELAVIYPAHGPAIHNPREKIEQYIAHRLLRDQQILAGLRAGVHEVPALVKRMYTDVPEYLHAAAAMSVMAHLRKLEKEGRVRHEHQAWHLSGADAVKPNTQQ
;
A
#
# COMPACT_ATOMS: atom_id res chain seq x y z
N MET A 1 -37.49 18.97 11.24
CA MET A 1 -36.36 18.10 11.63
C MET A 1 -36.17 17.09 10.51
N ALA A 2 -35.15 17.28 9.67
CA ALA A 2 -34.85 16.34 8.60
C ALA A 2 -34.17 15.11 9.22
N GLN A 3 -34.81 13.95 9.10
CA GLN A 3 -34.18 12.67 9.41
C GLN A 3 -32.91 12.54 8.57
N ALA A 4 -31.76 12.44 9.23
CA ALA A 4 -30.52 12.09 8.57
C ALA A 4 -30.73 10.73 7.89
N ALA A 5 -30.58 10.69 6.56
CA ALA A 5 -30.62 9.45 5.82
C ALA A 5 -29.55 8.49 6.39
N ALA A 6 -29.94 7.24 6.63
CA ALA A 6 -28.98 6.23 7.06
C ALA A 6 -27.88 6.08 5.99
N PRO A 7 -26.60 5.92 6.38
CA PRO A 7 -25.48 5.87 5.45
C PRO A 7 -25.67 4.73 4.45
N THR A 8 -25.59 5.08 3.17
CA THR A 8 -25.80 4.17 2.03
C THR A 8 -24.72 3.10 1.90
N ARG A 9 -23.58 3.25 2.59
CA ARG A 9 -22.55 2.21 2.66
C ARG A 9 -21.79 2.29 3.98
N VAL A 10 -22.10 1.38 4.91
CA VAL A 10 -21.17 1.09 6.02
C VAL A 10 -19.87 0.56 5.39
N VAL A 11 -18.73 1.18 5.69
CA VAL A 11 -17.41 0.67 5.27
C VAL A 11 -17.11 -0.57 6.11
N GLN A 12 -17.67 -1.71 5.69
CA GLN A 12 -17.53 -2.99 6.41
C GLN A 12 -16.13 -3.60 6.27
N ASP A 13 -15.40 -3.22 5.22
CA ASP A 13 -14.06 -3.74 4.92
C ASP A 13 -12.94 -2.78 5.39
N SER A 14 -13.08 -2.15 6.56
CA SER A 14 -12.06 -1.24 7.07
C SER A 14 -10.97 -1.98 7.85
N MET A 15 -9.78 -1.41 7.93
CA MET A 15 -8.70 -1.89 8.81
C MET A 15 -9.00 -1.67 10.30
N ILE A 16 -10.00 -0.83 10.64
CA ILE A 16 -10.34 -0.45 12.01
C ILE A 16 -11.02 -1.62 12.73
N GLY A 17 -10.50 -1.99 13.90
CA GLY A 17 -11.05 -3.07 14.72
C GLY A 17 -10.70 -4.48 14.25
N LEU A 18 -9.95 -4.61 13.16
CA LEU A 18 -9.44 -5.89 12.69
C LEU A 18 -8.43 -6.45 13.70
N GLN A 19 -8.62 -7.70 14.11
CA GLN A 19 -7.69 -8.42 14.98
C GLN A 19 -6.93 -9.46 14.16
N MET A 20 -5.62 -9.54 14.38
CA MET A 20 -4.74 -10.52 13.76
C MET A 20 -3.85 -11.13 14.84
N ALA A 21 -3.44 -12.38 14.63
CA ALA A 21 -2.44 -12.99 15.47
C ALA A 21 -1.09 -12.29 15.26
N ASP A 22 -0.33 -12.11 16.35
CA ASP A 22 0.99 -11.49 16.30
C ASP A 22 1.99 -12.26 15.42
N ILE A 23 1.81 -13.58 15.33
CA ILE A 23 2.62 -14.48 14.50
C ILE A 23 1.68 -15.52 13.88
N ALA A 24 1.77 -15.72 12.57
CA ALA A 24 1.03 -16.77 11.88
C ALA A 24 1.84 -17.35 10.72
N ALA A 25 1.80 -18.67 10.53
CA ALA A 25 2.29 -19.30 9.32
C ALA A 25 1.18 -19.20 8.25
N TRP A 26 1.45 -18.49 7.16
CA TRP A 26 0.52 -18.34 6.04
C TRP A 26 0.78 -19.36 4.94
N SER A 27 2.00 -19.90 4.87
CA SER A 27 2.36 -21.03 4.02
C SER A 27 3.57 -21.77 4.59
N PRO A 28 4.00 -22.90 4.00
CA PRO A 28 5.24 -23.57 4.39
C PRO A 28 6.50 -22.70 4.25
N ARG A 29 6.46 -21.61 3.46
CA ARG A 29 7.59 -20.69 3.24
C ARG A 29 7.42 -19.33 3.90
N VAL A 30 6.21 -18.98 4.33
CA VAL A 30 5.85 -17.61 4.74
C VAL A 30 5.26 -17.62 6.13
N THR A 31 5.97 -16.99 7.06
CA THR A 31 5.45 -16.66 8.39
C THR A 31 5.37 -15.15 8.52
N VAL A 32 4.17 -14.64 8.84
CA VAL A 32 3.95 -13.22 9.14
C VAL A 32 4.23 -12.95 10.61
N VAL A 33 4.85 -11.80 10.88
CA VAL A 33 5.07 -11.25 12.22
C VAL A 33 4.53 -9.82 12.22
N LEU A 34 3.59 -9.53 13.13
CA LEU A 34 2.94 -8.23 13.18
C LEU A 34 3.84 -7.21 13.88
N GLY A 35 4.02 -6.05 13.26
CA GLY A 35 4.93 -4.97 13.66
C GLY A 35 4.55 -4.23 14.94
N GLN A 36 3.42 -4.55 15.58
CA GLN A 36 2.94 -3.97 16.84
C GLN A 36 2.75 -2.45 16.81
N ASN A 37 2.48 -1.90 15.63
CA ASN A 37 2.31 -0.48 15.35
C ASN A 37 0.89 -0.17 14.82
N PRO A 38 -0.18 -0.43 15.60
CA PRO A 38 -1.53 -0.23 15.14
C PRO A 38 -1.81 1.25 14.87
N SER A 39 -2.48 1.53 13.75
CA SER A 39 -2.85 2.90 13.37
C SER A 39 -4.00 2.90 12.36
N ILE A 40 -4.51 4.08 12.01
CA ILE A 40 -5.52 4.21 10.95
C ILE A 40 -4.99 3.80 9.56
N PHE A 41 -3.67 3.79 9.37
CA PHE A 41 -3.01 3.40 8.11
C PHE A 41 -2.56 1.94 8.16
N ALA A 42 -2.00 1.50 9.28
CA ALA A 42 -1.46 0.16 9.45
C ALA A 42 -2.47 -0.88 9.98
N GLY A 43 -3.67 -0.45 10.39
CA GLY A 43 -4.67 -1.29 11.05
C GLY A 43 -4.14 -1.92 12.33
N PRO A 44 -4.07 -3.27 12.44
CA PRO A 44 -3.48 -3.94 13.61
C PRO A 44 -1.96 -3.81 13.67
N GLY A 45 -1.28 -3.46 12.56
CA GLY A 45 0.16 -3.29 12.45
C GLY A 45 0.69 -3.68 11.07
N THR A 46 1.98 -3.41 10.83
CA THR A 46 2.66 -3.84 9.61
C THR A 46 2.93 -5.34 9.65
N ASN A 47 2.51 -6.06 8.63
CA ASN A 47 2.92 -7.44 8.37
C ASN A 47 4.37 -7.42 7.87
N THR A 48 5.28 -7.93 8.68
CA THR A 48 6.62 -8.31 8.22
C THR A 48 6.64 -9.81 7.94
N TYR A 49 7.52 -10.27 7.04
CA TYR A 49 7.51 -11.67 6.62
C TYR A 49 8.87 -12.32 6.79
N LEU A 50 8.88 -13.47 7.46
CA LEU A 50 9.95 -14.45 7.35
C LEU A 50 9.68 -15.34 6.15
N ILE A 51 10.60 -15.33 5.18
CA ILE A 51 10.46 -16.00 3.90
C ILE A 51 11.59 -17.02 3.73
N GLY A 52 11.24 -18.26 3.42
CA GLY A 52 12.16 -19.36 3.16
C GLY A 52 11.89 -20.57 4.06
N THR A 53 12.46 -21.72 3.69
CA THR A 53 12.34 -22.99 4.44
C THR A 53 13.58 -23.32 5.25
N GLY A 54 14.67 -22.60 5.04
CA GLY A 54 15.96 -22.86 5.67
C GLY A 54 16.13 -22.23 7.05
N ARG A 55 17.32 -22.44 7.62
CA ARG A 55 17.68 -21.89 8.94
C ARG A 55 18.04 -20.40 8.95
N ARG A 56 18.01 -19.77 7.76
CA ARG A 56 18.31 -18.36 7.53
C ARG A 56 17.31 -17.75 6.56
N PRO A 57 16.06 -17.49 6.99
CA PRO A 57 15.06 -16.86 6.12
C PRO A 57 15.44 -15.40 5.78
N LEU A 58 14.83 -14.87 4.73
CA LEU A 58 14.78 -13.44 4.46
C LEU A 58 13.74 -12.80 5.39
N LEU A 59 13.99 -11.56 5.81
CA LEU A 59 13.00 -10.70 6.44
C LEU A 59 12.53 -9.66 5.43
N LEU A 60 11.26 -9.68 5.05
CA LEU A 60 10.63 -8.63 4.23
C LEU A 60 9.95 -7.62 5.15
N ASP A 61 10.39 -6.36 5.04
CA ASP A 61 10.04 -5.22 5.89
C ASP A 61 10.36 -5.44 7.39
N THR A 62 10.39 -4.34 8.15
CA THR A 62 10.89 -4.34 9.53
C THR A 62 9.96 -3.67 10.53
N GLY A 63 8.78 -3.26 10.10
CA GLY A 63 7.86 -2.51 10.95
C GLY A 63 8.38 -1.10 11.24
N GLN A 64 7.70 -0.42 12.16
CA GLN A 64 8.04 0.93 12.60
C GLN A 64 9.25 0.99 13.57
N GLY A 65 9.77 -0.16 14.01
CA GLY A 65 10.82 -0.20 15.04
C GLY A 65 10.28 0.10 16.44
N VAL A 66 9.08 -0.38 16.77
CA VAL A 66 8.59 -0.32 18.15
C VAL A 66 9.20 -1.45 18.99
N PRO A 67 9.51 -1.22 20.28
CA PRO A 67 10.19 -2.23 21.11
C PRO A 67 9.46 -3.57 21.24
N ALA A 68 8.13 -3.56 21.10
CA ALA A 68 7.30 -4.76 21.20
C ALA A 68 7.47 -5.75 20.02
N TYR A 69 8.02 -5.30 18.89
CA TYR A 69 8.17 -6.13 17.68
C TYR A 69 9.30 -7.16 17.78
N LEU A 70 10.49 -6.77 18.28
CA LEU A 70 11.66 -7.65 18.29
C LEU A 70 11.43 -8.99 19.03
N PRO A 71 10.79 -9.04 20.21
CA PRO A 71 10.50 -10.31 20.88
C PRO A 71 9.62 -11.25 20.04
N LEU A 72 8.70 -10.71 19.23
CA LEU A 72 7.85 -11.50 18.35
C LEU A 72 8.63 -12.05 17.15
N LEU A 73 9.50 -11.24 16.55
CA LEU A 73 10.39 -11.68 15.48
C LEU A 73 11.31 -12.81 15.94
N GLU A 74 11.88 -12.69 17.15
CA GLU A 74 12.68 -13.76 17.76
C GLU A 74 11.87 -15.04 17.98
N LYS A 75 10.65 -14.91 18.51
CA LYS A 75 9.75 -16.04 18.73
C LYS A 75 9.40 -16.74 17.40
N ALA A 76 9.16 -15.98 16.34
CA ALA A 76 8.84 -16.50 15.00
C ALA A 76 10.04 -17.19 14.31
N LEU A 77 11.26 -16.69 14.52
CA LEU A 77 12.47 -17.36 14.05
C LEU A 77 12.69 -18.69 14.79
N ASN A 78 12.53 -18.68 16.11
CA ASN A 78 12.71 -19.86 16.94
C ASN A 78 11.68 -20.96 16.61
N SER A 79 10.42 -20.60 16.31
CA SER A 79 9.40 -21.58 15.93
C SER A 79 9.70 -22.29 14.60
N GLN A 80 10.51 -21.68 13.73
CA GLN A 80 10.96 -22.26 12.46
C GLN A 80 12.34 -22.94 12.57
N SER A 81 12.89 -23.10 13.78
CA SER A 81 14.27 -23.56 13.99
C SER A 81 15.34 -22.73 13.24
N ALA A 82 15.00 -21.50 12.88
CA ALA A 82 15.92 -20.56 12.25
C ALA A 82 16.85 -19.96 13.31
N ARG A 83 18.10 -19.69 12.93
CA ARG A 83 19.16 -19.25 13.86
C ARG A 83 19.67 -17.84 13.58
N ALA A 84 19.40 -17.32 12.39
CA ALA A 84 19.80 -15.99 11.94
C ALA A 84 18.92 -15.56 10.78
N LEU A 85 19.00 -14.29 10.40
CA LEU A 85 18.45 -13.81 9.14
C LEU A 85 19.49 -13.96 8.02
N GLN A 86 19.03 -14.22 6.79
CA GLN A 86 19.90 -14.13 5.62
C GLN A 86 20.14 -12.67 5.22
N GLY A 87 19.07 -11.87 5.23
CA GLY A 87 19.07 -10.48 4.80
C GLY A 87 17.71 -9.85 5.08
N ILE A 88 17.68 -8.51 5.02
CA ILE A 88 16.46 -7.71 5.03
C ILE A 88 16.18 -7.28 3.60
N VAL A 89 14.92 -7.36 3.18
CA VAL A 89 14.41 -6.84 1.92
C VAL A 89 13.34 -5.82 2.27
N LEU A 90 13.35 -4.66 1.64
CA LEU A 90 12.40 -3.58 1.93
C LEU A 90 11.53 -3.30 0.70
N THR A 91 10.22 -3.17 0.92
CA THR A 91 9.26 -2.80 -0.13
C THR A 91 9.43 -1.35 -0.56
N HIS A 92 9.52 -0.42 0.40
CA HIS A 92 9.69 1.01 0.13
C HIS A 92 10.16 1.78 1.38
N GLY A 93 10.37 3.09 1.24
CA GLY A 93 10.98 3.95 2.26
C GLY A 93 10.08 4.51 3.36
N HIS A 94 8.83 4.07 3.54
CA HIS A 94 7.99 4.57 4.64
C HIS A 94 8.39 3.97 5.99
N ILE A 95 8.18 4.73 7.06
CA ILE A 95 8.77 4.47 8.37
C ILE A 95 8.30 3.17 8.99
N ASP A 96 7.08 2.76 8.72
CA ASP A 96 6.48 1.53 9.20
C ASP A 96 6.94 0.28 8.42
N HIS A 97 7.78 0.45 7.40
CA HIS A 97 8.46 -0.62 6.69
C HIS A 97 9.96 -0.65 7.02
N ILE A 98 10.61 0.51 7.11
CA ILE A 98 12.07 0.62 7.29
C ILE A 98 12.50 0.90 8.73
N GLY A 99 11.60 1.31 9.61
CA GLY A 99 11.93 1.86 10.93
C GLY A 99 12.62 0.86 11.86
N GLY A 100 12.36 -0.44 11.68
CA GLY A 100 12.98 -1.50 12.47
C GLY A 100 14.37 -1.94 12.01
N VAL A 101 14.89 -1.50 10.86
CA VAL A 101 16.14 -2.00 10.27
C VAL A 101 17.30 -1.96 11.27
N THR A 102 17.55 -0.80 11.91
CA THR A 102 18.64 -0.63 12.86
C THR A 102 18.50 -1.56 14.07
N GLN A 103 17.29 -1.71 14.59
CA GLN A 103 17.01 -2.58 15.75
C GLN A 103 17.21 -4.06 15.41
N VAL A 104 16.78 -4.48 14.22
CA VAL A 104 17.00 -5.83 13.71
C VAL A 104 18.50 -6.09 13.53
N GLN A 105 19.25 -5.18 12.92
CA GLN A 105 20.70 -5.34 12.74
C GLN A 105 21.47 -5.36 14.08
N GLN A 106 21.07 -4.54 15.05
CA GLN A 106 21.64 -4.58 16.40
C GLN A 106 21.38 -5.92 17.09
N ARG A 107 20.18 -6.51 16.89
CA ARG A 107 19.77 -7.73 17.57
C ARG A 107 20.31 -9.01 16.94
N PHE A 108 20.37 -9.05 15.60
CA PHE A 108 20.68 -10.26 14.82
C PHE A 108 22.00 -10.17 14.04
N GLY A 109 22.73 -9.07 14.17
CA GLY A 109 23.99 -8.80 13.48
C GLY A 109 23.83 -8.02 12.17
N PRO A 110 24.94 -7.55 11.57
CA PRO A 110 24.93 -6.74 10.37
C PRO A 110 24.53 -7.57 9.14
N VAL A 111 23.23 -7.74 8.92
CA VAL A 111 22.68 -8.36 7.72
C VAL A 111 22.54 -7.34 6.60
N ALA A 112 22.72 -7.79 5.36
CA ALA A 112 22.52 -6.95 4.18
C ALA A 112 21.07 -6.47 4.10
N VAL A 113 20.86 -5.23 3.67
CA VAL A 113 19.54 -4.60 3.52
C VAL A 113 19.36 -4.25 2.04
N SER A 114 18.40 -4.89 1.38
CA SER A 114 18.13 -4.67 -0.04
C SER A 114 16.92 -3.76 -0.21
N LYS A 115 17.06 -2.67 -0.97
CA LYS A 115 16.01 -1.67 -1.20
C LYS A 115 16.19 -0.97 -2.56
N MET A 116 15.10 -0.50 -3.16
CA MET A 116 15.17 0.47 -4.25
C MET A 116 15.54 1.85 -3.73
N LEU A 117 16.65 2.39 -4.21
CA LEU A 117 17.20 3.64 -3.68
C LEU A 117 16.55 4.86 -4.33
N LEU A 118 16.27 5.87 -3.51
CA LEU A 118 15.98 7.24 -3.92
C LEU A 118 17.16 8.12 -3.51
N PRO A 119 17.92 8.69 -4.46
CA PRO A 119 19.10 9.50 -4.14
C PRO A 119 18.87 10.62 -3.11
N GLU A 120 17.65 11.18 -3.09
CA GLU A 120 17.23 12.23 -2.17
C GLU A 120 16.87 11.76 -0.76
N ARG A 121 16.68 10.45 -0.53
CA ARG A 121 16.32 9.86 0.77
C ARG A 121 17.37 8.89 1.31
N ASP A 122 18.04 8.15 0.42
CA ASP A 122 18.89 7.02 0.77
C ASP A 122 20.39 7.33 0.53
N PRO A 123 21.17 7.60 1.58
CA PRO A 123 22.62 7.74 1.42
C PRO A 123 23.23 6.39 0.99
N ALA A 124 24.20 6.43 0.07
CA ALA A 124 24.74 5.26 -0.62
C ALA A 124 25.48 4.22 0.26
N GLN A 125 25.65 4.46 1.56
CA GLN A 125 26.42 3.59 2.45
C GLN A 125 25.45 2.76 3.32
N ALA A 126 25.58 1.44 3.23
CA ALA A 126 24.86 0.39 3.99
C ALA A 126 23.63 -0.28 3.34
N LEU A 127 23.21 0.13 2.13
CA LEU A 127 22.12 -0.53 1.40
C LEU A 127 22.60 -1.23 0.12
N THR A 128 22.05 -2.40 -0.16
CA THR A 128 22.16 -3.09 -1.44
C THR A 128 21.06 -2.57 -2.36
N ALA A 129 21.44 -1.83 -3.41
CA ALA A 129 20.50 -1.30 -4.39
C ALA A 129 19.86 -2.45 -5.19
N ILE A 130 18.53 -2.49 -5.22
CA ILE A 130 17.73 -3.38 -6.06
C ILE A 130 16.69 -2.57 -6.85
N GLY A 131 16.10 -3.17 -7.87
CA GLY A 131 15.08 -2.55 -8.70
C GLY A 131 14.25 -3.59 -9.45
N GLU A 132 13.52 -3.17 -10.47
CA GLU A 132 12.76 -4.06 -11.37
C GLU A 132 13.61 -5.26 -11.83
N GLY A 133 13.06 -6.47 -11.71
CA GLY A 133 13.69 -7.70 -12.17
C GLY A 133 14.80 -8.24 -11.26
N ALA A 134 15.17 -7.55 -10.18
CA ALA A 134 16.13 -8.07 -9.22
C ALA A 134 15.60 -9.38 -8.60
N THR A 135 16.45 -10.39 -8.54
CA THR A 135 16.11 -11.70 -7.96
C THR A 135 16.85 -11.88 -6.64
N ILE A 136 16.12 -12.28 -5.59
CA ILE A 136 16.67 -12.56 -4.26
C ILE A 136 16.27 -13.97 -3.86
N THR A 137 17.25 -14.84 -3.67
CA THR A 137 17.05 -16.25 -3.36
C THR A 137 17.42 -16.55 -1.91
N THR A 138 16.63 -17.36 -1.24
CA THR A 138 16.99 -18.05 0.01
C THR A 138 16.61 -19.52 -0.09
N GLU A 139 16.97 -20.33 0.89
CA GLU A 139 16.63 -21.76 0.87
C GLU A 139 15.12 -21.94 0.76
N GLY A 140 14.68 -22.56 -0.35
CA GLY A 140 13.29 -22.86 -0.63
C GLY A 140 12.43 -21.69 -1.13
N ALA A 141 12.99 -20.50 -1.39
CA ALA A 141 12.21 -19.36 -1.88
C ALA A 141 13.01 -18.45 -2.84
N THR A 142 12.33 -18.01 -3.90
CA THR A 142 12.85 -17.11 -4.93
C THR A 142 11.92 -15.90 -5.06
N LEU A 143 12.44 -14.71 -4.76
CA LEU A 143 11.72 -13.45 -4.88
C LEU A 143 12.17 -12.68 -6.12
N SER A 144 11.24 -12.36 -7.03
CA SER A 144 11.47 -11.42 -8.13
C SER A 144 10.87 -10.05 -7.78
N ALA A 145 11.67 -8.99 -7.86
CA ALA A 145 11.25 -7.63 -7.58
C ALA A 145 10.48 -7.03 -8.77
N LEU A 146 9.34 -6.40 -8.48
CA LEU A 146 8.48 -5.71 -9.44
C LEU A 146 8.34 -4.25 -9.03
N TRP A 147 8.85 -3.33 -9.84
CA TRP A 147 8.70 -1.91 -9.60
C TRP A 147 7.25 -1.51 -9.84
N THR A 148 6.62 -1.06 -8.74
CA THR A 148 5.19 -0.78 -8.66
C THR A 148 4.99 0.62 -8.06
N PRO A 149 5.46 1.68 -8.78
CA PRO A 149 5.34 3.04 -8.31
C PRO A 149 3.88 3.44 -8.16
N GLY A 150 3.67 4.50 -7.39
CA GLY A 150 2.39 5.16 -7.26
C GLY A 150 1.97 5.36 -5.82
N HIS A 151 2.15 4.37 -4.94
CA HIS A 151 2.08 4.62 -3.50
C HIS A 151 3.34 5.38 -3.02
N ALA A 152 4.51 4.88 -3.41
CA ALA A 152 5.80 5.54 -3.26
C ALA A 152 6.64 5.32 -4.52
N ARG A 153 7.58 6.23 -4.81
CA ARG A 153 8.43 6.15 -6.03
C ARG A 153 9.38 4.96 -6.04
N ASP A 154 9.82 4.52 -4.87
CA ASP A 154 10.72 3.38 -4.66
C ASP A 154 9.98 2.07 -4.35
N HIS A 155 8.67 2.02 -4.57
CA HIS A 155 7.89 0.86 -4.17
C HIS A 155 8.16 -0.36 -5.06
N LEU A 156 8.55 -1.45 -4.40
CA LEU A 156 8.70 -2.78 -4.96
C LEU A 156 7.65 -3.72 -4.37
N CYS A 157 6.94 -4.44 -5.24
CA CYS A 157 6.31 -5.70 -4.88
C CYS A 157 7.33 -6.84 -5.06
N PHE A 158 7.16 -7.95 -4.35
CA PHE A 158 8.00 -9.14 -4.52
C PHE A 158 7.14 -10.35 -4.87
N TYR A 159 7.41 -10.95 -6.01
CA TYR A 159 6.75 -12.17 -6.46
C TYR A 159 7.53 -13.39 -5.97
N LEU A 160 6.89 -14.24 -5.17
CA LEU A 160 7.41 -15.52 -4.71
C LEU A 160 7.03 -16.60 -5.72
N GLU A 161 8.04 -17.04 -6.49
CA GLU A 161 7.85 -17.91 -7.64
C GLU A 161 7.22 -19.26 -7.25
N GLU A 162 7.68 -19.86 -6.16
CA GLU A 162 7.25 -21.20 -5.73
C GLU A 162 5.79 -21.28 -5.31
N GLU A 163 5.18 -20.16 -4.91
CA GLU A 163 3.80 -20.12 -4.42
C GLU A 163 2.87 -19.29 -5.31
N LYS A 164 3.40 -18.70 -6.39
CA LYS A 164 2.69 -17.68 -7.19
C LYS A 164 2.07 -16.60 -6.30
N ALA A 165 2.79 -16.24 -5.25
CA ALA A 165 2.35 -15.32 -4.22
C ALA A 165 2.98 -13.95 -4.45
N LEU A 166 2.23 -12.88 -4.19
CA LEU A 166 2.75 -11.52 -4.35
C LEU A 166 2.74 -10.80 -3.02
N PHE A 167 3.91 -10.40 -2.53
CA PHE A 167 4.04 -9.44 -1.46
C PHE A 167 3.82 -8.04 -2.02
N THR A 168 2.70 -7.42 -1.68
CA THR A 168 2.25 -6.18 -2.35
C THR A 168 2.68 -4.90 -1.65
N GLY A 169 3.36 -4.99 -0.52
CA GLY A 169 3.61 -3.82 0.33
C GLY A 169 2.31 -3.05 0.54
N ASP A 170 2.34 -1.77 0.19
CA ASP A 170 1.22 -0.85 0.32
C ASP A 170 0.44 -0.61 -0.98
N VAL A 171 0.74 -1.36 -2.05
CA VAL A 171 0.01 -1.24 -3.31
C VAL A 171 -1.40 -1.85 -3.21
N VAL A 172 -1.52 -3.02 -2.60
CA VAL A 172 -2.80 -3.70 -2.31
C VAL A 172 -2.81 -4.11 -0.84
N LEU A 173 -3.89 -3.78 -0.12
CA LEU A 173 -4.05 -4.04 1.31
C LEU A 173 -5.12 -5.12 1.54
N GLY A 174 -4.98 -5.88 2.64
CA GLY A 174 -5.91 -6.95 3.01
C GLY A 174 -7.33 -6.44 3.27
N ALA A 175 -7.45 -5.30 3.94
CA ALA A 175 -8.70 -4.56 4.10
C ALA A 175 -8.50 -3.08 3.76
N GLY A 176 -9.59 -2.39 3.44
CA GLY A 176 -9.59 -0.99 3.04
C GLY A 176 -8.94 -0.76 1.67
N THR A 177 -8.40 0.45 1.50
CA THR A 177 -7.68 0.91 0.31
C THR A 177 -6.43 1.66 0.73
N THR A 178 -5.37 1.60 -0.08
CA THR A 178 -4.15 2.38 0.18
C THR A 178 -4.36 3.88 0.02
N VAL A 179 -3.48 4.67 0.64
CA VAL A 179 -3.42 6.12 0.43
C VAL A 179 -2.34 6.41 -0.61
N ILE A 180 -2.62 7.39 -1.48
CA ILE A 180 -1.63 7.93 -2.42
C ILE A 180 -1.28 9.33 -1.92
N GLY A 181 -0.11 9.44 -1.30
CA GLY A 181 0.39 10.68 -0.69
C GLY A 181 1.08 11.60 -1.69
N ASP A 182 1.75 12.63 -1.16
CA ASP A 182 2.51 13.59 -1.98
C ASP A 182 3.76 12.99 -2.65
N ASP A 183 4.30 11.90 -2.09
CA ASP A 183 5.40 11.13 -2.67
C ASP A 183 4.95 9.98 -3.57
N GLY A 184 3.65 9.93 -3.87
CA GLY A 184 3.01 8.99 -4.78
C GLY A 184 2.42 9.67 -6.02
N ASP A 185 1.92 8.84 -6.93
CA ASP A 185 1.21 9.25 -8.13
C ASP A 185 0.09 8.25 -8.47
N LEU A 186 -1.14 8.75 -8.64
CA LEU A 186 -2.29 7.88 -8.87
C LEU A 186 -2.32 7.28 -10.29
N GLY A 187 -1.74 7.96 -11.28
CA GLY A 187 -1.60 7.42 -12.63
C GLY A 187 -0.66 6.22 -12.64
N ASP A 188 0.55 6.41 -12.10
CA ASP A 188 1.53 5.34 -11.93
C ASP A 188 0.97 4.18 -11.10
N TYR A 189 0.20 4.49 -10.04
CA TYR A 189 -0.46 3.49 -9.21
C TYR A 189 -1.44 2.62 -10.00
N LEU A 190 -2.28 3.22 -10.86
CA LEU A 190 -3.22 2.47 -11.69
C LEU A 190 -2.51 1.62 -12.73
N ASP A 191 -1.41 2.12 -13.30
CA ASP A 191 -0.61 1.35 -14.25
C ASP A 191 0.11 0.19 -13.58
N SER A 192 0.60 0.38 -12.34
CA SER A 192 1.10 -0.70 -11.49
C SER A 192 0.03 -1.77 -11.24
N LEU A 193 -1.18 -1.40 -10.83
CA LEU A 193 -2.28 -2.36 -10.63
C LEU A 193 -2.62 -3.14 -11.91
N ARG A 194 -2.66 -2.46 -13.08
CA ARG A 194 -2.90 -3.11 -14.37
C ARG A 194 -1.79 -4.08 -14.75
N ARG A 195 -0.52 -3.74 -14.50
CA ARG A 195 0.62 -4.65 -14.69
C ARG A 195 0.49 -5.89 -13.80
N LEU A 196 0.10 -5.73 -12.53
CA LEU A 196 -0.10 -6.85 -11.61
C LEU A 196 -1.19 -7.83 -12.08
N LEU A 197 -2.24 -7.37 -12.78
CA LEU A 197 -3.28 -8.25 -13.36
C LEU A 197 -2.79 -9.17 -14.50
N THR A 198 -1.59 -8.91 -15.03
CA THR A 198 -0.97 -9.75 -16.05
C THR A 198 -0.23 -10.95 -15.45
N LEU A 199 -0.01 -10.95 -14.12
CA LEU A 199 0.63 -12.04 -13.40
C LEU A 199 -0.36 -13.16 -13.10
N GLU A 200 0.14 -14.39 -13.05
CA GLU A 200 -0.58 -15.51 -12.48
C GLU A 200 -0.40 -15.48 -10.96
N LEU A 201 -1.42 -15.05 -10.21
CA LEU A 201 -1.37 -14.91 -8.77
C LEU A 201 -2.31 -15.93 -8.09
N ALA A 202 -1.78 -16.70 -7.15
CA ALA A 202 -2.57 -17.57 -6.28
C ALA A 202 -3.01 -16.86 -4.99
N VAL A 203 -2.17 -15.96 -4.47
CA VAL A 203 -2.42 -15.24 -3.21
C VAL A 203 -1.65 -13.92 -3.19
N ILE A 204 -2.19 -12.92 -2.50
CA ILE A 204 -1.48 -11.68 -2.16
C ILE A 204 -1.23 -11.64 -0.64
N TYR A 205 0.00 -11.24 -0.28
CA TYR A 205 0.44 -10.99 1.09
C TYR A 205 0.69 -9.47 1.27
N PRO A 206 -0.28 -8.73 1.82
CA PRO A 206 -0.20 -7.27 1.91
C PRO A 206 0.55 -6.80 3.16
N ALA A 207 1.21 -5.64 3.13
CA ALA A 207 1.85 -5.11 4.34
C ALA A 207 0.84 -4.79 5.46
N HIS A 208 -0.44 -4.63 5.15
CA HIS A 208 -1.47 -4.44 6.17
C HIS A 208 -2.70 -5.31 5.90
N GLY A 209 -3.17 -5.99 6.95
CA GLY A 209 -4.40 -6.77 6.94
C GLY A 209 -4.20 -8.23 6.57
N PRO A 210 -5.28 -9.00 6.37
CA PRO A 210 -5.20 -10.43 6.09
C PRO A 210 -4.67 -10.72 4.67
N ALA A 211 -4.19 -11.95 4.47
CA ALA A 211 -3.89 -12.48 3.13
C ALA A 211 -5.13 -12.46 2.22
N ILE A 212 -4.91 -12.28 0.92
CA ILE A 212 -5.97 -12.18 -0.09
C ILE A 212 -5.90 -13.39 -1.02
N HIS A 213 -6.92 -14.24 -0.98
CA HIS A 213 -6.98 -15.48 -1.77
C HIS A 213 -7.68 -15.33 -3.13
N ASN A 214 -8.34 -14.19 -3.38
CA ASN A 214 -8.90 -13.82 -4.68
C ASN A 214 -8.14 -12.59 -5.26
N PRO A 215 -6.86 -12.75 -5.66
CA PRO A 215 -5.99 -11.61 -5.96
C PRO A 215 -6.47 -10.77 -7.16
N ARG A 216 -6.90 -11.42 -8.25
CA ARG A 216 -7.45 -10.74 -9.43
C ARG A 216 -8.65 -9.86 -9.05
N GLU A 217 -9.62 -10.44 -8.34
CA GLU A 217 -10.83 -9.73 -7.92
C GLU A 217 -10.49 -8.51 -7.06
N LYS A 218 -9.58 -8.65 -6.10
CA LYS A 218 -9.16 -7.54 -5.22
C LYS A 218 -8.49 -6.41 -6.01
N ILE A 219 -7.62 -6.73 -6.97
CA ILE A 219 -6.97 -5.71 -7.81
C ILE A 219 -7.99 -5.01 -8.72
N GLU A 220 -8.91 -5.75 -9.32
CA GLU A 220 -10.00 -5.19 -10.14
C GLU A 220 -10.91 -4.27 -9.32
N GLN A 221 -11.25 -4.66 -8.07
CA GLN A 221 -11.99 -3.81 -7.12
C GLN A 221 -11.23 -2.51 -6.82
N TYR A 222 -9.91 -2.57 -6.64
CA TYR A 222 -9.08 -1.39 -6.43
C TYR A 222 -9.11 -0.43 -7.62
N ILE A 223 -8.95 -0.95 -8.84
CA ILE A 223 -9.04 -0.15 -10.07
C ILE A 223 -10.43 0.48 -10.19
N ALA A 224 -11.48 -0.32 -10.05
CA ALA A 224 -12.86 0.16 -10.13
C ALA A 224 -13.16 1.25 -9.09
N HIS A 225 -12.66 1.09 -7.86
CA HIS A 225 -12.82 2.08 -6.79
C HIS A 225 -12.21 3.44 -7.17
N ARG A 226 -11.00 3.45 -7.76
CA ARG A 226 -10.34 4.69 -8.20
C ARG A 226 -11.07 5.34 -9.38
N LEU A 227 -11.49 4.55 -10.37
CA LEU A 227 -12.23 5.08 -11.53
C LEU A 227 -13.60 5.65 -11.12
N LEU A 228 -14.28 5.03 -10.16
CA LEU A 228 -15.50 5.59 -9.58
C LEU A 228 -15.24 6.93 -8.90
N ARG A 229 -14.13 7.07 -8.17
CA ARG A 229 -13.77 8.32 -7.51
C ARG A 229 -13.45 9.43 -8.51
N ASP A 230 -12.78 9.13 -9.63
CA ASP A 230 -12.61 10.08 -10.76
C ASP A 230 -13.97 10.62 -11.22
N GLN A 231 -14.94 9.72 -11.45
CA GLN A 231 -16.28 10.11 -11.89
C GLN A 231 -17.00 11.01 -10.87
N GLN A 232 -16.90 10.70 -9.58
CA GLN A 232 -17.50 11.50 -8.52
C GLN A 232 -16.90 12.90 -8.42
N ILE A 233 -15.58 13.03 -8.54
CA ILE A 233 -14.88 14.32 -8.52
C ILE A 233 -15.34 15.17 -9.70
N LEU A 234 -15.30 14.62 -10.92
CA LEU A 234 -15.73 15.33 -12.12
C LEU A 234 -17.21 15.74 -12.05
N ALA A 235 -18.08 14.88 -11.52
CA ALA A 235 -19.48 15.23 -11.28
C ALA A 235 -19.62 16.37 -10.24
N GLY A 236 -18.80 16.39 -9.20
CA GLY A 236 -18.73 17.49 -8.22
C GLY A 236 -18.32 18.82 -8.87
N LEU A 237 -17.27 18.79 -9.68
CA LEU A 237 -16.81 19.98 -10.43
C LEU A 237 -17.87 20.47 -11.42
N ARG A 238 -18.57 19.58 -12.13
CA ARG A 238 -19.70 19.93 -13.03
C ARG A 238 -20.85 20.60 -12.28
N ALA A 239 -21.06 20.23 -11.02
CA ALA A 239 -22.06 20.81 -10.14
C ALA A 239 -21.60 22.13 -9.47
N GLY A 240 -20.43 22.66 -9.83
CA GLY A 240 -19.91 23.93 -9.31
C GLY A 240 -19.17 23.82 -7.97
N VAL A 241 -18.78 22.61 -7.55
CA VAL A 241 -18.00 22.41 -6.31
C VAL A 241 -16.52 22.42 -6.66
N HIS A 242 -15.83 23.53 -6.40
CA HIS A 242 -14.45 23.74 -6.89
C HIS A 242 -13.36 23.53 -5.83
N GLU A 243 -13.72 23.44 -4.56
CA GLU A 243 -12.77 23.30 -3.45
C GLU A 243 -12.71 21.86 -2.93
N VAL A 244 -11.50 21.39 -2.59
CA VAL A 244 -11.26 20.03 -2.09
C VAL A 244 -12.06 19.71 -0.82
N PRO A 245 -12.11 20.58 0.22
CA PRO A 245 -12.93 20.30 1.41
C PRO A 245 -14.41 20.13 1.08
N ALA A 246 -14.94 20.88 0.12
CA ALA A 246 -16.33 20.78 -0.31
C ALA A 246 -16.59 19.50 -1.14
N LEU A 247 -15.64 19.12 -2.00
CA LEU A 247 -15.66 17.83 -2.70
C LEU A 247 -15.65 16.67 -1.70
N VAL A 248 -14.79 16.72 -0.68
CA VAL A 248 -14.74 15.69 0.38
C VAL A 248 -16.10 15.58 1.08
N LYS A 249 -16.65 16.69 1.60
CA LYS A 249 -17.96 16.70 2.27
C LYS A 249 -19.08 16.13 1.39
N ARG A 250 -19.03 16.38 0.08
CA ARG A 250 -20.03 15.88 -0.88
C ARG A 250 -19.92 14.38 -1.12
N MET A 251 -18.70 13.84 -1.21
CA MET A 251 -18.50 12.44 -1.64
C MET A 251 -18.24 11.46 -0.50
N TYR A 252 -17.90 11.95 0.68
CA TYR A 252 -17.54 11.16 1.86
C TYR A 252 -18.59 11.35 2.98
N THR A 253 -19.87 11.31 2.62
CA THR A 253 -21.00 11.51 3.57
C THR A 253 -21.03 10.49 4.68
N ASP A 254 -20.54 9.28 4.41
CA ASP A 254 -20.59 8.13 5.32
C ASP A 254 -19.24 7.89 6.03
N VAL A 255 -18.29 8.83 5.90
CA VAL A 255 -16.96 8.75 6.52
C VAL A 255 -16.84 9.74 7.68
N PRO A 256 -16.43 9.29 8.88
CA PRO A 256 -16.23 10.16 10.04
C PRO A 256 -15.32 11.37 9.75
N GLU A 257 -15.63 12.52 10.34
CA GLU A 257 -14.90 13.79 10.09
C GLU A 257 -13.39 13.69 10.36
N TYR A 258 -12.98 12.90 11.37
CA TYR A 258 -11.56 12.70 11.68
C TYR A 258 -10.78 12.01 10.55
N LEU A 259 -11.47 11.36 9.59
CA LEU A 259 -10.88 10.77 8.38
C LEU A 259 -10.95 11.70 7.16
N HIS A 260 -11.56 12.88 7.27
CA HIS A 260 -11.69 13.80 6.13
C HIS A 260 -10.34 14.32 5.61
N ALA A 261 -9.33 14.42 6.48
CA ALA A 261 -7.97 14.75 6.06
C ALA A 261 -7.40 13.68 5.12
N ALA A 262 -7.57 12.38 5.45
CA ALA A 262 -7.18 11.28 4.57
C ALA A 262 -7.98 11.24 3.27
N ALA A 263 -9.29 11.53 3.34
CA ALA A 263 -10.13 11.68 2.17
C ALA A 263 -9.65 12.83 1.26
N ALA A 264 -9.23 13.96 1.83
CA ALA A 264 -8.70 15.10 1.09
C ALA A 264 -7.40 14.75 0.35
N MET A 265 -6.50 14.00 0.98
CA MET A 265 -5.30 13.47 0.31
C MET A 265 -5.69 12.63 -0.92
N SER A 266 -6.66 11.73 -0.77
CA SER A 266 -7.16 10.95 -1.90
C SER A 266 -7.72 11.85 -3.01
N VAL A 267 -8.60 12.81 -2.69
CA VAL A 267 -9.17 13.73 -3.69
C VAL A 267 -8.07 14.52 -4.41
N MET A 268 -7.04 14.97 -3.69
CA MET A 268 -5.92 15.69 -4.28
C MET A 268 -5.13 14.81 -5.27
N ALA A 269 -4.86 13.55 -4.93
CA ALA A 269 -4.18 12.62 -5.83
C ALA A 269 -4.97 12.39 -7.14
N HIS A 270 -6.30 12.28 -7.04
CA HIS A 270 -7.19 12.21 -8.20
C HIS A 270 -7.15 13.48 -9.05
N LEU A 271 -7.22 14.66 -8.44
CA LEU A 271 -7.18 15.94 -9.16
C LEU A 271 -5.85 16.13 -9.91
N ARG A 272 -4.72 15.80 -9.29
CA ARG A 272 -3.39 15.84 -9.94
C ARG A 272 -3.31 14.90 -11.14
N LYS A 273 -3.82 13.67 -11.01
CA LYS A 273 -3.92 12.73 -12.14
C LYS A 273 -4.79 13.30 -13.27
N LEU A 274 -6.00 13.77 -12.94
CA LEU A 274 -6.93 14.33 -13.92
C LEU A 274 -6.37 15.60 -14.61
N GLU A 275 -5.55 16.37 -13.92
CA GLU A 275 -4.85 17.54 -14.48
C GLU A 275 -3.80 17.12 -15.50
N LYS A 276 -2.98 16.10 -15.18
CA LYS A 276 -2.03 15.51 -16.14
C LYS A 276 -2.73 14.95 -17.39
N GLU A 277 -3.94 14.43 -17.22
CA GLU A 277 -4.81 13.96 -18.31
C GLU A 277 -5.50 15.11 -19.09
N GLY A 278 -5.32 16.37 -18.68
CA GLY A 278 -5.93 17.54 -19.32
C GLY A 278 -7.45 17.64 -19.14
N ARG A 279 -7.99 17.04 -18.08
CA ARG A 279 -9.44 16.96 -17.79
C ARG A 279 -9.90 17.95 -16.73
N VAL A 280 -8.98 18.37 -15.86
CA VAL A 280 -9.17 19.48 -14.93
C VAL A 280 -7.98 20.44 -15.01
N ARG A 281 -8.12 21.61 -14.38
CA ARG A 281 -7.05 22.59 -14.15
C ARG A 281 -7.23 23.26 -12.80
N HIS A 282 -6.13 23.69 -12.20
CA HIS A 282 -6.14 24.45 -10.95
C HIS A 282 -5.88 25.95 -11.20
N GLU A 283 -6.84 26.81 -10.82
CA GLU A 283 -6.76 28.28 -10.97
C GLU A 283 -7.23 28.94 -9.67
N HIS A 284 -6.51 29.94 -9.16
CA HIS A 284 -6.91 30.73 -7.98
C HIS A 284 -7.38 29.89 -6.76
N GLN A 285 -6.69 28.79 -6.45
CA GLN A 285 -7.03 27.84 -5.37
C GLN A 285 -8.30 27.01 -5.60
N ALA A 286 -8.83 26.99 -6.82
CA ALA A 286 -10.04 26.28 -7.22
C ALA A 286 -9.77 25.33 -8.39
N TRP A 287 -10.48 24.20 -8.40
CA TRP A 287 -10.38 23.20 -9.46
C TRP A 287 -11.54 23.34 -10.45
N HIS A 288 -11.21 23.35 -11.74
CA HIS A 288 -12.17 23.51 -12.83
C HIS A 288 -12.00 22.42 -13.88
N LEU A 289 -13.09 22.09 -14.58
CA LEU A 289 -13.04 21.18 -15.72
C LEU A 289 -12.29 21.83 -16.89
N SER A 290 -11.57 21.02 -17.66
CA SER A 290 -10.85 21.43 -18.87
C SER A 290 -11.11 20.44 -20.02
N GLY A 291 -10.70 20.82 -21.23
CA GLY A 291 -10.84 19.97 -22.42
C GLY A 291 -12.28 19.52 -22.70
N ALA A 292 -12.44 18.24 -23.07
CA ALA A 292 -13.74 17.64 -23.38
C ALA A 292 -14.71 17.66 -22.19
N ASP A 293 -14.20 17.69 -20.96
CA ASP A 293 -15.00 17.74 -19.74
C ASP A 293 -15.57 19.14 -19.44
N ALA A 294 -15.06 20.20 -20.09
CA ALA A 294 -15.56 21.58 -19.93
C ALA A 294 -16.80 21.91 -20.77
N VAL A 295 -17.17 21.06 -21.74
CA VAL A 295 -18.32 21.29 -22.61
C VAL A 295 -19.60 21.00 -21.82
N LYS A 296 -20.42 22.03 -21.57
CA LYS A 296 -21.75 21.84 -20.97
C LYS A 296 -22.57 20.90 -21.87
N PRO A 297 -23.31 19.92 -21.31
CA PRO A 297 -24.22 19.12 -22.11
C PRO A 297 -25.15 20.09 -22.84
N ASN A 298 -25.19 19.97 -24.16
CA ASN A 298 -26.01 20.80 -25.03
C ASN A 298 -27.46 20.64 -24.57
N THR A 299 -28.01 21.62 -23.86
CA THR A 299 -29.44 21.68 -23.59
C THR A 299 -30.11 21.93 -24.93
N GLN A 300 -30.47 20.86 -25.63
CA GLN A 300 -31.41 20.92 -26.74
C GLN A 300 -32.74 21.44 -26.18
N GLN A 301 -33.10 22.67 -26.59
CA GLN A 301 -34.47 23.16 -26.61
C GLN A 301 -35.20 22.55 -27.80
#